data_AF-A0A7J8DL81-F1
#
_entry.id   AF-A0A7J8DL81-F1
#
_cell.length_a   1.000
_cell.length_b   1.000
_cell.length_c   1.000
_cell.angle_alpha   90.00
_cell.angle_beta   90.00
_cell.angle_gamma   90.00
#
_symmetry.space_group_name_H-M   'P 1'
#
loop_
_entity.id
_entity.type
_entity.pdbx_description
1 polymer ?
#
loop_
_entity_poly.entity_id
_entity_poly.type
_entity_poly.pdbx_seq_one_letter_code
_entity_poly.pdbx_strand_id
1 'polypeptide(L)'
;MVLTGIIKKLGHQLAEIRERALKNILSKVEHNLICYADLIQERLLFVHLLEWFNFPTVPMKEEVLSLLNRLVKYPPAVQHLVDLGAVEFLSKLRANVEPNLQAEIDGILDGLFILPSEVPALYSASYQTNQTELPQPTEILTGYFPPDGSSFQQRDAPPRPAVNQAVKCLKFSTFPWLPLTTTDRHVLSSNESSLRSSNHTLIWNTCELLKDVIMQDFPAEIFFQRPRVVQSLLSLLKPAFAGDGEHRLALQSLSCLQQLSVCLRNRLNFHRDPGFFSSKQDTVSQNSSLSYCHEVRVTHPSQNPSPGSSSPRPSVVGRTGQRPRGDGQDWDAVSSSGSSGHAHADSRTSVPSPLDVAHVDLRELDSEDTLELQLQQLSLPQFCVAVLQAAPPLLRAGSRQMIIRVLELLAEDLILIGEAISADIWEDSSLFAADMKEKLLGVLGSLGEAMSYHRSSGSLDQPEAVLGHHRMAFVSMSLVAVRLLQTLLPVEKAGHFLPEPMSAALFLVSLDMPLSLEYPDIHDAAVAYLEQQNSENYSIYKRTAEAAYSIECACNFLSDVEKEGEKNFLELMELADQALRSFSYHQHIPLVKEIVCVCSKM
;
A
#
# COMPACT_ATOMS: atom_id res chain seq x y z
N MET A 1 1.61 0.67 16.97
CA MET A 1 0.68 0.98 18.09
C MET A 1 -0.60 0.12 18.12
N VAL A 2 -1.15 -0.33 16.99
CA VAL A 2 -2.44 -1.07 16.98
C VAL A 2 -2.29 -2.55 17.41
N LEU A 3 -1.23 -3.25 16.97
CA LEU A 3 -1.02 -4.67 17.24
C LEU A 3 -0.79 -4.98 18.74
N THR A 4 0.11 -4.24 19.39
CA THR A 4 0.41 -4.38 20.83
C THR A 4 -0.85 -4.19 21.70
N GLY A 5 -1.78 -3.34 21.28
CA GLY A 5 -3.06 -3.14 21.96
C GLY A 5 -4.02 -4.33 21.83
N ILE A 6 -3.99 -5.05 20.71
CA ILE A 6 -4.78 -6.27 20.50
C ILE A 6 -4.15 -7.45 21.25
N ILE A 7 -2.81 -7.56 21.24
CA ILE A 7 -2.07 -8.60 21.96
C ILE A 7 -2.35 -8.51 23.46
N LYS A 8 -2.35 -7.31 24.05
CA LYS A 8 -2.73 -7.11 25.47
C LYS A 8 -4.15 -7.60 25.79
N LYS A 9 -5.08 -7.54 24.83
CA LYS A 9 -6.46 -8.00 25.01
C LYS A 9 -6.57 -9.53 25.00
N LEU A 10 -5.58 -10.26 24.49
CA LEU A 10 -5.53 -11.73 24.57
C LEU A 10 -5.36 -12.24 26.00
N GLY A 11 -4.72 -11.46 26.89
CA GLY A 11 -4.56 -11.79 28.31
C GLY A 11 -5.74 -11.35 29.20
N HIS A 12 -6.87 -10.91 28.63
CA HIS A 12 -7.97 -10.35 29.41
C HIS A 12 -8.80 -11.42 30.14
N GLN A 13 -9.29 -11.14 31.35
CA GLN A 13 -10.05 -12.11 32.16
C GLN A 13 -11.37 -12.57 31.50
N LEU A 14 -12.00 -11.69 30.70
CA LEU A 14 -13.25 -11.97 30.00
C LEU A 14 -13.03 -12.79 28.72
N ALA A 15 -13.67 -13.95 28.62
CA ALA A 15 -13.58 -14.86 27.48
C ALA A 15 -13.99 -14.21 26.14
N GLU A 16 -15.04 -13.39 26.12
CA GLU A 16 -15.51 -12.70 24.91
C GLU A 16 -14.49 -11.71 24.35
N ILE A 17 -13.77 -11.00 25.22
CA ILE A 17 -12.76 -10.01 24.80
C ILE A 17 -11.56 -10.72 24.21
N ARG A 18 -11.15 -11.83 24.84
CA ARG A 18 -10.12 -12.72 24.33
C ARG A 18 -10.51 -13.26 22.96
N GLU A 19 -11.68 -13.89 22.84
CA GLU A 19 -12.19 -14.45 21.59
C GLU A 19 -12.20 -13.43 20.44
N ARG A 20 -12.70 -12.22 20.69
CA ARG A 20 -12.70 -11.13 19.70
C ARG A 20 -11.29 -10.68 19.32
N ALA A 21 -10.36 -10.60 20.28
CA ALA A 21 -8.97 -10.25 20.01
C ALA A 21 -8.27 -11.30 19.15
N LEU A 22 -8.49 -12.60 19.43
CA LEU A 22 -7.95 -13.69 18.63
C LEU A 22 -8.52 -13.68 17.20
N LYS A 23 -9.85 -13.57 17.06
CA LYS A 23 -10.51 -13.43 15.74
C LYS A 23 -9.98 -12.23 14.96
N ASN A 24 -9.71 -11.11 15.64
CA ASN A 24 -9.13 -9.92 15.01
C ASN A 24 -7.71 -10.18 14.49
N ILE A 25 -6.85 -10.88 15.25
CA ILE A 25 -5.50 -11.24 14.80
C ILE A 25 -5.57 -12.21 13.62
N LEU A 26 -6.35 -13.28 13.72
CA LEU A 26 -6.49 -14.27 12.65
C LEU A 26 -7.00 -13.62 11.36
N SER A 27 -8.05 -12.80 11.47
CA SER A 27 -8.60 -12.08 10.32
C SER A 27 -7.59 -11.10 9.70
N LYS A 28 -6.76 -10.43 10.51
CA LYS A 28 -5.70 -9.54 10.00
C LYS A 28 -4.58 -10.29 9.29
N VAL A 29 -4.25 -11.50 9.74
CA VAL A 29 -3.30 -12.37 9.05
C VAL A 29 -3.90 -12.88 7.73
N GLU A 30 -5.16 -13.31 7.73
CA GLU A 30 -5.86 -13.80 6.53
C GLU A 30 -5.97 -12.74 5.42
N HIS A 31 -6.18 -11.48 5.80
CA HIS A 31 -6.28 -10.36 4.85
C HIS A 31 -4.94 -9.68 4.53
N ASN A 32 -3.81 -10.29 4.90
CA ASN A 32 -2.45 -9.76 4.71
C ASN A 32 -2.23 -8.34 5.28
N LEU A 33 -2.99 -7.97 6.31
CA LEU A 33 -2.81 -6.68 7.00
C LEU A 33 -1.68 -6.73 8.03
N ILE A 34 -1.34 -7.94 8.49
CA ILE A 34 -0.21 -8.23 9.40
C ILE A 34 0.47 -9.49 8.88
N CYS A 35 1.79 -9.49 8.78
CA CYS A 35 2.55 -10.68 8.41
C CYS A 35 3.01 -11.48 9.64
N TYR A 36 3.40 -12.75 9.44
CA TYR A 36 3.91 -13.57 10.55
C TYR A 36 5.18 -12.98 11.18
N ALA A 37 6.03 -12.29 10.41
CA ALA A 37 7.23 -11.64 10.93
C ALA A 37 6.91 -10.54 11.96
N ASP A 38 5.84 -9.77 11.76
CA ASP A 38 5.38 -8.74 12.71
C ASP A 38 4.87 -9.35 14.02
N LEU A 39 4.22 -10.53 13.95
CA LEU A 39 3.73 -11.25 15.12
C LEU A 39 4.87 -11.87 15.95
N ILE A 40 5.91 -12.35 15.28
CA ILE A 40 7.05 -13.02 15.94
C ILE A 40 7.87 -12.04 16.78
N GLN A 41 7.95 -10.77 16.38
CA GLN A 41 8.65 -9.73 17.15
C GLN A 41 8.00 -9.44 18.51
N GLU A 42 6.71 -9.71 18.66
CA GLU A 42 5.94 -9.40 19.87
C GLU A 42 5.96 -10.57 20.86
N ARG A 43 7.00 -10.67 21.70
CA ARG A 43 7.17 -11.76 22.70
C ARG A 43 5.94 -11.96 23.61
N LEU A 44 5.18 -10.91 23.89
CA LEU A 44 3.94 -10.96 24.69
C LEU A 44 2.82 -11.79 24.05
N LEU A 45 2.83 -11.95 22.72
CA LEU A 45 1.88 -12.80 22.00
C LEU A 45 2.00 -14.25 22.47
N PHE A 46 3.22 -14.80 22.48
CA PHE A 46 3.48 -16.18 22.87
C PHE A 46 3.09 -16.44 24.33
N VAL A 47 3.35 -15.49 25.22
CA VAL A 47 2.92 -15.56 26.62
C VAL A 47 1.40 -15.70 26.71
N HIS A 48 0.65 -14.80 26.06
CA HIS A 48 -0.81 -14.82 26.14
C HIS A 48 -1.46 -16.00 25.40
N LEU A 49 -0.84 -16.53 24.35
CA LEU A 49 -1.31 -17.74 23.66
C LEU A 49 -1.14 -19.00 24.54
N LEU A 50 -0.04 -19.11 25.31
CA LEU A 50 0.14 -20.21 26.26
C LEU A 50 -0.76 -20.04 27.49
N GLU A 51 -0.82 -18.83 28.06
CA GLU A 51 -1.73 -18.50 29.17
C GLU A 51 -3.19 -18.71 28.81
N TRP A 52 -3.55 -18.70 27.51
CA TRP A 52 -4.90 -18.93 27.04
C TRP A 52 -5.54 -20.19 27.63
N PHE A 53 -4.74 -21.26 27.77
CA PHE A 53 -5.16 -22.56 28.30
C PHE A 53 -5.18 -22.63 29.84
N ASN A 54 -4.65 -21.62 30.53
CA ASN A 54 -4.67 -21.53 32.00
C ASN A 54 -5.96 -20.88 32.53
N PHE A 55 -6.81 -20.32 31.66
CA PHE A 55 -8.08 -19.73 32.06
C PHE A 55 -9.18 -20.80 32.25
N PRO A 56 -10.18 -20.55 33.14
CA PRO A 56 -11.25 -21.52 33.43
C PRO A 56 -12.12 -21.83 32.21
N THR A 57 -12.28 -20.86 31.30
CA THR A 57 -12.94 -21.02 30.01
C THR A 57 -11.93 -20.77 28.89
N VAL A 58 -11.75 -21.78 28.03
CA VAL A 58 -10.79 -21.73 26.92
C VAL A 58 -11.56 -21.84 25.60
N PRO A 59 -12.09 -20.73 25.07
CA PRO A 59 -12.75 -20.71 23.76
C PRO A 59 -11.72 -20.86 22.63
N MET A 60 -12.16 -21.36 21.47
CA MET A 60 -11.35 -21.42 20.23
C MET A 60 -10.00 -22.14 20.35
N LYS A 61 -9.95 -23.27 21.08
CA LYS A 61 -8.71 -24.03 21.35
C LYS A 61 -7.98 -24.46 20.08
N GLU A 62 -8.75 -24.91 19.07
CA GLU A 62 -8.26 -25.32 17.75
C GLU A 62 -7.52 -24.19 17.04
N GLU A 63 -8.13 -23.00 17.00
CA GLU A 63 -7.59 -21.83 16.31
C GLU A 63 -6.30 -21.30 16.97
N VAL A 64 -6.21 -21.38 18.29
CA VAL A 64 -4.98 -21.02 19.03
C VAL A 64 -3.85 -22.00 18.73
N LEU A 65 -4.13 -23.31 18.72
CA LEU A 65 -3.14 -24.33 18.40
C LEU A 65 -2.72 -24.26 16.93
N SER A 66 -3.66 -24.06 16.00
CA SER A 66 -3.37 -23.83 14.58
C SER A 66 -2.50 -22.60 14.35
N LEU A 67 -2.73 -21.50 15.10
CA LEU A 67 -1.89 -20.32 15.03
C LEU A 67 -0.47 -20.61 15.56
N LEU A 68 -0.34 -21.32 16.69
CA LEU A 68 0.95 -21.73 17.22
C LEU A 68 1.71 -22.65 16.25
N ASN A 69 1.03 -23.62 15.65
CA ASN A 69 1.62 -24.54 14.67
C ASN A 69 2.13 -23.79 13.42
N ARG A 70 1.41 -22.76 12.97
CA ARG A 70 1.87 -21.86 11.90
C ARG A 70 3.09 -21.03 12.30
N LEU A 71 3.14 -20.55 13.55
CA LEU A 71 4.26 -19.72 14.04
C LEU A 71 5.55 -20.55 14.26
N VAL A 72 5.45 -21.80 14.69
CA VAL A 72 6.61 -22.69 14.93
C VAL A 72 7.40 -23.01 13.66
N LYS A 73 6.83 -22.79 12.47
CA LYS A 73 7.57 -22.89 11.19
C LYS A 73 8.70 -21.86 11.06
N TYR A 74 8.74 -20.84 11.91
CA TYR A 74 9.75 -19.78 11.88
C TYR A 74 10.76 -19.94 13.04
N PRO A 75 12.08 -20.01 12.77
CA PRO A 75 13.10 -20.25 13.80
C PRO A 75 13.08 -19.28 15.00
N PRO A 76 12.86 -17.95 14.83
CA PRO A 76 12.82 -17.03 15.98
C PRO A 76 11.60 -17.27 16.89
N ALA A 77 10.48 -17.76 16.34
CA ALA A 77 9.29 -18.11 17.13
C ALA A 77 9.54 -19.35 18.01
N VAL A 78 10.26 -20.34 17.46
CA VAL A 78 10.70 -21.54 18.21
C VAL A 78 11.54 -21.13 19.42
N GLN A 79 12.51 -20.23 19.23
CA GLN A 79 13.35 -19.74 20.32
C GLN A 79 12.51 -19.07 21.42
N HIS A 80 11.55 -18.21 21.05
CA HIS A 80 10.67 -17.57 22.03
C HIS A 80 9.78 -18.56 22.79
N LEU A 81 9.27 -19.61 22.13
CA LEU A 81 8.44 -20.64 22.77
C LEU A 81 9.26 -21.55 23.69
N VAL A 82 10.48 -21.93 23.30
CA VAL A 82 11.38 -22.71 24.15
C VAL A 82 11.79 -21.91 25.40
N ASP A 83 12.16 -20.64 25.24
CA ASP A 83 12.50 -19.73 26.35
C ASP A 83 11.35 -19.59 27.37
N LEU A 84 10.11 -19.71 26.92
CA LEU A 84 8.91 -19.61 27.75
C LEU A 84 8.48 -20.94 28.38
N GLY A 85 9.23 -22.04 28.15
CA GLY A 85 8.91 -23.36 28.69
C GLY A 85 7.74 -24.05 28.00
N ALA A 86 7.45 -23.72 26.73
CA ALA A 86 6.31 -24.26 26.00
C ALA A 86 6.34 -25.79 25.87
N VAL A 87 7.53 -26.41 25.81
CA VAL A 87 7.68 -27.88 25.67
C VAL A 87 7.08 -28.63 26.87
N GLU A 88 7.41 -28.19 28.10
CA GLU A 88 6.84 -28.80 29.31
C GLU A 88 5.34 -28.52 29.43
N PHE A 89 4.93 -27.31 29.05
CA PHE A 89 3.54 -26.89 29.11
C PHE A 89 2.64 -27.70 28.16
N LEU A 90 3.02 -27.77 26.87
CA LEU A 90 2.28 -28.50 25.84
C LEU A 90 2.27 -30.00 26.09
N SER A 91 3.36 -30.57 26.62
CA SER A 91 3.42 -31.98 27.03
C SER A 91 2.42 -32.31 28.15
N LYS A 92 2.24 -31.39 29.12
CA LYS A 92 1.22 -31.52 30.18
C LYS A 92 -0.20 -31.26 29.66
N LEU A 93 -0.35 -30.33 28.72
CA LEU A 93 -1.64 -30.01 28.10
C LEU A 93 -2.15 -31.19 27.26
N ARG A 94 -1.28 -31.87 26.51
CA ARG A 94 -1.60 -33.03 25.67
C ARG A 94 -2.44 -34.10 26.38
N ALA A 95 -2.12 -34.39 27.65
CA ALA A 95 -2.82 -35.40 28.45
C ALA A 95 -4.29 -35.04 28.77
N ASN A 96 -4.69 -33.78 28.60
CA ASN A 96 -5.97 -33.23 29.04
C ASN A 96 -6.88 -32.75 27.89
N VAL A 97 -6.54 -33.06 26.62
CA VAL A 97 -7.26 -32.55 25.44
C VAL A 97 -7.68 -33.69 24.50
N GLU A 98 -8.73 -33.46 23.72
CA GLU A 98 -9.30 -34.37 22.72
C GLU A 98 -8.28 -34.81 21.64
N PRO A 99 -8.45 -36.01 21.03
CA PRO A 99 -7.46 -36.59 20.11
C PRO A 99 -7.12 -35.72 18.88
N ASN A 100 -8.09 -34.99 18.34
CA ASN A 100 -7.88 -34.13 17.17
C ASN A 100 -6.92 -32.97 17.48
N LEU A 101 -6.97 -32.47 18.72
CA LEU A 101 -6.10 -31.40 19.20
C LEU A 101 -4.75 -31.93 19.67
N GLN A 102 -4.66 -33.20 20.05
CA GLN A 102 -3.38 -33.85 20.34
C GLN A 102 -2.48 -33.89 19.09
N ALA A 103 -3.06 -34.11 17.90
CA ALA A 103 -2.31 -34.07 16.65
C ALA A 103 -1.70 -32.69 16.35
N GLU A 104 -2.44 -31.61 16.61
CA GLU A 104 -1.92 -30.23 16.49
C GLU A 104 -0.83 -29.94 17.52
N ILE A 105 -0.99 -30.42 18.76
CA ILE A 105 0.04 -30.29 19.81
C ILE A 105 1.30 -31.09 19.43
N ASP A 106 1.14 -32.29 18.89
CA ASP A 106 2.24 -33.15 18.45
C ASP A 106 3.01 -32.47 17.30
N GLY A 107 2.31 -31.87 16.32
CA GLY A 107 2.94 -31.07 15.27
C GLY A 107 3.71 -29.84 15.77
N ILE A 108 3.18 -29.15 16.79
CA ILE A 108 3.88 -28.05 17.45
C ILE A 108 5.14 -28.56 18.17
N LEU A 109 5.03 -29.65 18.93
CA LEU A 109 6.16 -30.25 19.66
C LEU A 109 7.25 -30.71 18.69
N ASP A 110 6.89 -31.39 17.60
CA ASP A 110 7.82 -31.80 16.55
C ASP A 110 8.60 -30.59 16.00
N GLY A 111 7.89 -29.50 15.70
CA GLY A 111 8.52 -28.27 15.23
C GLY A 111 9.42 -27.57 16.26
N LEU A 112 9.15 -27.75 17.57
CA LEU A 112 10.02 -27.26 18.65
C LEU A 112 11.27 -28.13 18.85
N PHE A 113 11.25 -29.40 18.44
CA PHE A 113 12.38 -30.33 18.52
C PHE A 113 13.27 -30.35 17.27
N ILE A 114 12.95 -29.55 16.24
CA ILE A 114 13.83 -29.33 15.09
C ILE A 114 15.05 -28.52 15.58
N LEU A 115 16.22 -29.17 15.64
CA LEU A 115 17.50 -28.51 15.90
C LEU A 115 17.74 -27.41 14.85
N PRO A 116 18.22 -26.21 15.22
CA PRO A 116 18.62 -25.22 14.24
C PRO A 116 19.80 -25.78 13.43
N SER A 117 19.54 -26.28 12.22
CA SER A 117 20.59 -26.50 11.24
C SER A 117 21.16 -25.13 10.89
N GLU A 118 22.48 -24.99 10.95
CA GLU A 118 23.20 -23.78 10.59
C GLU A 118 22.73 -23.27 9.21
N VAL A 119 22.14 -22.07 9.22
CA VAL A 119 21.82 -21.14 8.13
C VAL A 119 21.22 -21.73 6.84
N PRO A 120 19.99 -21.31 6.50
CA PRO A 120 19.70 -20.92 5.13
C PRO A 120 19.47 -19.42 5.02
N ALA A 121 20.08 -18.84 3.99
CA ALA A 121 19.85 -17.50 3.52
C ALA A 121 18.35 -17.17 3.38
N LEU A 122 18.04 -15.89 3.52
CA LEU A 122 16.75 -15.27 3.28
C LEU A 122 16.13 -15.79 1.97
N TYR A 123 15.18 -16.71 2.07
CA TYR A 123 14.28 -17.01 0.97
C TYR A 123 13.15 -15.98 0.98
N SER A 124 13.26 -15.03 0.07
CA SER A 124 12.15 -14.24 -0.45
C SER A 124 11.01 -15.18 -0.84
N ALA A 125 9.81 -14.93 -0.31
CA ALA A 125 8.61 -15.68 -0.63
C ALA A 125 8.23 -15.45 -2.10
N SER A 126 8.71 -16.32 -2.99
CA SER A 126 8.12 -16.54 -4.30
C SER A 126 6.79 -17.28 -4.11
N TYR A 127 5.69 -16.66 -4.55
CA TYR A 127 4.40 -17.33 -4.68
C TYR A 127 4.52 -18.46 -5.70
N GLN A 128 4.65 -19.70 -5.23
CA GLN A 128 4.46 -20.88 -6.08
C GLN A 128 2.99 -21.31 -6.01
N THR A 129 2.32 -21.09 -7.13
CA THR A 129 1.02 -21.62 -7.48
C THR A 129 1.12 -23.14 -7.63
N ASN A 130 0.74 -23.89 -6.61
CA ASN A 130 0.56 -25.34 -6.77
C ASN A 130 -0.81 -25.61 -7.40
N GLN A 131 -0.78 -25.91 -8.70
CA GLN A 131 -1.80 -26.67 -9.37
C GLN A 131 -1.90 -28.05 -8.72
N THR A 132 -3.08 -28.48 -8.30
CA THR A 132 -3.34 -29.90 -8.06
C THR A 132 -4.77 -30.23 -8.50
N GLU A 133 -4.83 -31.32 -9.26
CA GLU A 133 -5.87 -31.87 -10.10
C GLU A 133 -7.21 -32.14 -9.39
N LEU A 134 -8.30 -31.89 -10.13
CA LEU A 134 -9.67 -32.31 -9.82
C LEU A 134 -9.81 -33.84 -9.94
N PRO A 135 -10.43 -34.53 -8.97
CA PRO A 135 -11.10 -35.80 -9.23
C PRO A 135 -12.60 -35.58 -9.51
N GLN A 136 -13.11 -36.30 -10.51
CA GLN A 136 -14.49 -36.34 -10.96
C GLN A 136 -15.48 -36.74 -9.85
N PRO A 137 -16.75 -36.27 -9.89
CA PRO A 137 -17.77 -36.65 -8.92
C PRO A 137 -18.38 -38.01 -9.27
N THR A 138 -18.36 -38.95 -8.32
CA THR A 138 -19.11 -40.22 -8.41
C THR A 138 -20.45 -40.09 -7.71
N GLU A 139 -21.50 -40.54 -8.40
CA GLU A 139 -22.89 -40.62 -7.99
C GLU A 139 -23.10 -41.49 -6.74
N ILE A 140 -23.91 -41.03 -5.78
CA ILE A 140 -24.69 -41.90 -4.89
C ILE A 140 -26.12 -41.36 -4.77
N LEU A 141 -27.05 -42.29 -4.96
CA LEU A 141 -28.48 -42.17 -5.23
C LEU A 141 -29.31 -42.58 -3.98
N THR A 142 -30.42 -41.86 -3.73
CA THR A 142 -31.67 -42.21 -2.98
C THR A 142 -31.63 -42.41 -1.45
N GLY A 143 -32.66 -42.06 -0.63
CA GLY A 143 -34.07 -41.61 -0.79
C GLY A 143 -34.56 -40.92 0.52
N TYR A 144 -35.83 -40.55 0.81
CA TYR A 144 -37.16 -41.02 0.42
C TYR A 144 -38.25 -39.91 0.67
N PHE A 145 -39.26 -39.86 -0.22
CA PHE A 145 -40.51 -39.05 -0.28
C PHE A 145 -40.52 -37.80 -1.21
N PRO A 146 -41.60 -37.59 -2.00
CA PRO A 146 -41.58 -37.06 -3.38
C PRO A 146 -42.04 -35.58 -3.51
N PRO A 147 -41.86 -34.94 -4.68
CA PRO A 147 -42.13 -33.52 -4.88
C PRO A 147 -43.59 -33.27 -5.27
N ASP A 148 -44.32 -32.53 -4.44
CA ASP A 148 -45.61 -31.93 -4.83
C ASP A 148 -45.42 -30.45 -5.14
N GLY A 149 -45.74 -30.09 -6.40
CA GLY A 149 -45.68 -28.73 -6.90
C GLY A 149 -46.81 -27.87 -6.33
N SER A 150 -46.45 -26.73 -5.76
CA SER A 150 -47.24 -25.49 -5.83
C SER A 150 -46.42 -24.29 -5.35
N SER A 151 -46.18 -23.37 -6.28
CA SER A 151 -46.02 -21.92 -6.10
C SER A 151 -45.85 -21.39 -4.67
N PHE A 152 -44.62 -21.04 -4.28
CA PHE A 152 -44.38 -20.02 -3.27
C PHE A 152 -43.23 -19.10 -3.70
N GLN A 153 -43.54 -17.81 -3.70
CA GLN A 153 -42.68 -16.71 -4.11
C GLN A 153 -41.34 -16.73 -3.37
N GLN A 154 -40.29 -16.65 -4.16
CA GLN A 154 -38.91 -16.41 -3.76
C GLN A 154 -38.88 -15.18 -2.85
N ARG A 155 -38.65 -15.39 -1.54
CA ARG A 155 -38.26 -14.30 -0.64
C ARG A 155 -36.84 -13.93 -0.99
N ASP A 156 -36.69 -12.72 -1.52
CA ASP A 156 -35.44 -12.05 -1.81
C ASP A 156 -34.46 -12.17 -0.64
N ALA A 157 -33.28 -12.72 -0.94
CA ALA A 157 -32.09 -12.46 -0.16
C ALA A 157 -31.78 -10.95 -0.24
N PRO A 158 -31.31 -10.30 0.84
CA PRO A 158 -31.06 -8.87 0.81
C PRO A 158 -29.99 -8.54 -0.24
N PRO A 159 -30.17 -7.49 -1.05
CA PRO A 159 -29.23 -7.16 -2.10
C PRO A 159 -27.92 -6.72 -1.46
N ARG A 160 -26.82 -7.32 -1.91
CA ARG A 160 -25.47 -6.80 -1.69
C ARG A 160 -25.45 -5.34 -2.19
N PRO A 161 -24.84 -4.39 -1.47
CA PRO A 161 -24.76 -3.02 -1.95
C PRO A 161 -24.00 -3.01 -3.28
N ALA A 162 -24.68 -2.54 -4.33
CA ALA A 162 -24.12 -2.37 -5.66
C ALA A 162 -23.05 -1.27 -5.62
N VAL A 163 -21.80 -1.66 -5.41
CA VAL A 163 -20.63 -0.81 -5.64
C VAL A 163 -20.08 -1.18 -7.01
N ASN A 164 -20.21 -0.26 -7.98
CA ASN A 164 -19.55 -0.21 -9.28
C ASN A 164 -19.67 -1.45 -10.18
N GLN A 165 -20.84 -1.67 -10.77
CA GLN A 165 -21.00 -2.62 -11.89
C GLN A 165 -20.54 -2.05 -13.25
N ALA A 166 -19.97 -0.83 -13.29
CA ALA A 166 -19.66 -0.09 -14.53
C ALA A 166 -18.18 -0.08 -14.96
N VAL A 167 -17.23 -0.39 -14.06
CA VAL A 167 -15.79 -0.40 -14.38
C VAL A 167 -15.16 -1.61 -13.68
N LYS A 168 -14.66 -2.57 -14.47
CA LYS A 168 -14.06 -3.82 -13.97
C LYS A 168 -12.62 -3.64 -13.53
N CYS A 169 -11.92 -2.66 -14.11
CA CYS A 169 -10.50 -2.47 -13.84
C CYS A 169 -10.16 -1.87 -12.46
N LEU A 170 -11.15 -1.37 -11.71
CA LEU A 170 -10.93 -0.68 -10.44
C LEU A 170 -11.08 -1.62 -9.23
N LYS A 171 -10.02 -1.73 -8.42
CA LYS A 171 -10.06 -2.37 -7.10
C LYS A 171 -10.52 -1.38 -6.02
N PHE A 172 -10.01 -0.15 -6.09
CA PHE A 172 -10.37 0.95 -5.19
C PHE A 172 -10.26 2.27 -5.94
N SER A 173 -11.23 3.18 -5.74
CA SER A 173 -11.29 4.45 -6.46
C SER A 173 -11.32 5.66 -5.53
N THR A 174 -12.30 5.72 -4.63
CA THR A 174 -12.53 6.89 -3.78
C THR A 174 -12.72 6.51 -2.31
N PHE A 175 -12.26 7.40 -1.43
CA PHE A 175 -12.48 7.31 0.00
C PHE A 175 -13.85 7.89 0.40
N PRO A 176 -14.44 7.44 1.51
CA PRO A 176 -15.68 8.02 2.03
C PRO A 176 -15.56 9.53 2.27
N TRP A 177 -16.60 10.28 1.88
CA TRP A 177 -16.62 11.73 2.04
C TRP A 177 -16.55 12.17 3.51
N LEU A 178 -15.71 13.15 3.82
CA LEU A 178 -15.56 13.69 5.16
C LEU A 178 -16.01 15.17 5.22
N PRO A 179 -16.95 15.52 6.11
CA PRO A 179 -17.29 16.91 6.36
C PRO A 179 -16.14 17.62 7.09
N LEU A 180 -15.94 18.89 6.78
CA LEU A 180 -14.95 19.75 7.45
C LEU A 180 -15.66 20.86 8.23
N THR A 181 -15.06 21.27 9.34
CA THR A 181 -15.49 22.46 10.05
C THR A 181 -15.11 23.71 9.26
N THR A 182 -15.78 24.85 9.53
CA THR A 182 -15.46 26.12 8.88
C THR A 182 -13.99 26.52 9.12
N THR A 183 -13.46 26.27 10.32
CA THR A 183 -12.05 26.51 10.64
C THR A 183 -11.11 25.64 9.81
N ASP A 184 -11.41 24.35 9.64
CA ASP A 184 -10.58 23.44 8.85
C ASP A 184 -10.53 23.83 7.37
N ARG A 185 -11.68 24.28 6.83
CA ARG A 185 -11.76 24.80 5.45
C ARG A 185 -10.87 26.03 5.26
N HIS A 186 -10.86 26.93 6.24
CA HIS A 186 -9.98 28.12 6.19
C HIS A 186 -8.50 27.73 6.23
N VAL A 187 -8.13 26.73 7.04
CA VAL A 187 -6.76 26.21 7.08
C VAL A 187 -6.34 25.66 5.72
N LEU A 188 -7.15 24.79 5.09
CA LEU A 188 -6.81 24.20 3.79
C LEU A 188 -6.76 25.25 2.66
N SER A 189 -7.72 26.16 2.59
CA SER A 189 -7.74 27.23 1.58
C SER A 189 -6.60 28.25 1.76
N SER A 190 -6.19 28.52 3.00
CA SER A 190 -5.01 29.34 3.28
C SER A 190 -3.72 28.67 2.80
N ASN A 191 -3.55 27.38 3.05
CA ASN A 191 -2.39 26.63 2.56
C ASN A 191 -2.40 26.54 1.01
N GLU A 192 -3.56 26.31 0.42
CA GLU A 192 -3.73 26.30 -1.03
C GLU A 192 -3.33 27.63 -1.68
N SER A 193 -3.78 28.77 -1.14
CA SER A 193 -3.42 30.09 -1.66
C SER A 193 -1.92 30.39 -1.49
N SER A 194 -1.30 29.89 -0.41
CA SER A 194 0.14 30.02 -0.15
C SER A 194 0.97 29.22 -1.15
N LEU A 195 0.55 28.00 -1.51
CA LEU A 195 1.17 27.18 -2.56
C LEU A 195 1.08 27.80 -3.95
N ARG A 196 0.02 28.56 -4.23
CA ARG A 196 -0.19 29.28 -5.49
C ARG A 196 0.43 30.69 -5.51
N SER A 197 1.14 31.08 -4.45
CA SER A 197 1.82 32.37 -4.38
C SER A 197 3.04 32.42 -5.29
N SER A 198 3.54 33.61 -5.60
CA SER A 198 4.82 33.79 -6.31
C SER A 198 6.04 33.79 -5.39
N ASN A 199 5.85 33.66 -4.07
CA ASN A 199 6.93 33.73 -3.10
C ASN A 199 7.49 32.33 -2.80
N HIS A 200 8.69 32.03 -3.29
CA HIS A 200 9.36 30.74 -3.11
C HIS A 200 9.55 30.35 -1.64
N THR A 201 9.84 31.30 -0.76
CA THR A 201 10.01 31.02 0.68
C THR A 201 8.68 30.65 1.34
N LEU A 202 7.59 31.28 0.92
CA LEU A 202 6.26 30.95 1.41
C LEU A 202 5.83 29.56 0.92
N ILE A 203 6.05 29.24 -0.36
CA ILE A 203 5.78 27.89 -0.90
C ILE A 203 6.57 26.84 -0.12
N TRP A 204 7.87 27.07 0.09
CA TRP A 204 8.74 26.15 0.85
C TRP A 204 8.20 25.87 2.25
N ASN A 205 7.95 26.93 3.03
CA ASN A 205 7.45 26.82 4.40
C ASN A 205 6.06 26.16 4.43
N THR A 206 5.22 26.43 3.42
CA THR A 206 3.90 25.80 3.31
C THR A 206 4.03 24.30 3.03
N CYS A 207 4.96 23.88 2.18
CA CYS A 207 5.22 22.47 1.96
C CYS A 207 5.74 21.76 3.23
N GLU A 208 6.65 22.38 3.99
CA GLU A 208 7.07 21.84 5.30
C GLU A 208 5.88 21.71 6.26
N LEU A 209 5.09 22.76 6.41
CA LEU A 209 3.88 22.76 7.24
C LEU A 209 2.89 21.68 6.82
N LEU A 210 2.66 21.51 5.51
CA LEU A 210 1.76 20.50 4.98
C LEU A 210 2.22 19.09 5.36
N LYS A 211 3.50 18.80 5.17
CA LYS A 211 4.08 17.48 5.45
C LYS A 211 4.12 17.15 6.95
N ASP A 212 4.57 18.11 7.76
CA ASP A 212 4.94 17.86 9.16
C ASP A 212 3.76 18.06 10.13
N VAL A 213 2.77 18.88 9.75
CA VAL A 213 1.62 19.22 10.62
C VAL A 213 0.30 18.84 9.96
N ILE A 214 -0.02 19.42 8.80
CA ILE A 214 -1.37 19.31 8.24
C ILE A 214 -1.71 17.86 7.83
N MET A 215 -0.78 17.12 7.21
CA MET A 215 -0.99 15.71 6.84
C MET A 215 -1.01 14.75 8.04
N GLN A 216 -0.62 15.22 9.22
CA GLN A 216 -0.73 14.45 10.47
C GLN A 216 -2.06 14.74 11.18
N ASP A 217 -2.53 15.98 11.12
CA ASP A 217 -3.77 16.43 11.77
C ASP A 217 -5.03 16.08 10.96
N PHE A 218 -4.92 16.04 9.62
CA PHE A 218 -6.02 15.73 8.72
C PHE A 218 -5.94 14.31 8.15
N PRO A 219 -7.06 13.58 8.03
CA PRO A 219 -7.12 12.35 7.25
C PRO A 219 -6.71 12.59 5.79
N ALA A 220 -5.85 11.73 5.23
CA ALA A 220 -5.27 11.93 3.91
C ALA A 220 -6.32 12.03 2.78
N GLU A 221 -7.47 11.37 2.94
CA GLU A 221 -8.58 11.44 1.99
C GLU A 221 -9.13 12.85 1.76
N ILE A 222 -8.97 13.78 2.71
CA ILE A 222 -9.40 15.18 2.57
C ILE A 222 -8.71 15.85 1.38
N PHE A 223 -7.42 15.55 1.16
CA PHE A 223 -6.66 16.14 0.07
C PHE A 223 -7.09 15.61 -1.30
N PHE A 224 -7.79 14.47 -1.38
CA PHE A 224 -8.38 13.98 -2.62
C PHE A 224 -9.77 14.54 -2.86
N GLN A 225 -10.56 14.66 -1.78
CA GLN A 225 -11.90 15.28 -1.80
C GLN A 225 -11.83 16.77 -2.18
N ARG A 226 -10.74 17.44 -1.81
CA ARG A 226 -10.46 18.85 -2.12
C ARG A 226 -9.08 18.95 -2.80
N PRO A 227 -8.98 18.62 -4.10
CA PRO A 227 -7.73 18.27 -4.75
C PRO A 227 -6.79 19.43 -5.03
N ARG A 228 -7.18 20.68 -4.76
CA ARG A 228 -6.40 21.86 -5.17
C ARG A 228 -5.00 21.92 -4.57
N VAL A 229 -4.83 21.42 -3.34
CA VAL A 229 -3.51 21.29 -2.71
C VAL A 229 -2.65 20.29 -3.50
N VAL A 230 -3.18 19.11 -3.80
CA VAL A 230 -2.48 18.06 -4.56
C VAL A 230 -2.15 18.53 -5.98
N GLN A 231 -3.09 19.18 -6.65
CA GLN A 231 -2.90 19.77 -7.98
C GLN A 231 -1.81 20.86 -7.98
N SER A 232 -1.74 21.67 -6.91
CA SER A 232 -0.68 22.67 -6.73
C SER A 232 0.68 22.01 -6.49
N LEU A 233 0.75 20.93 -5.70
CA LEU A 233 1.99 20.17 -5.52
C LEU A 233 2.47 19.54 -6.84
N LEU A 234 1.56 18.93 -7.61
CA LEU A 234 1.88 18.36 -8.92
C LEU A 234 2.31 19.43 -9.94
N SER A 235 1.75 20.65 -9.88
CA SER A 235 2.16 21.74 -10.77
C SER A 235 3.56 22.26 -10.47
N LEU A 236 4.00 22.23 -9.20
CA LEU A 236 5.38 22.57 -8.78
C LEU A 236 6.43 21.58 -9.32
N LEU A 237 6.04 20.40 -9.81
CA LEU A 237 6.96 19.45 -10.45
C LEU A 237 7.30 19.83 -11.90
N LYS A 238 6.40 20.54 -12.60
CA LYS A 238 6.57 20.92 -14.01
C LYS A 238 7.74 21.89 -14.27
N PRO A 239 7.97 22.94 -13.45
CA PRO A 239 9.04 23.92 -13.67
C PRO A 239 10.42 23.50 -13.14
N ALA A 240 10.62 22.23 -12.74
CA ALA A 240 11.89 21.77 -12.14
C ALA A 240 13.17 22.00 -12.99
N PHE A 241 13.00 22.44 -14.24
CA PHE A 241 14.07 22.69 -15.21
C PHE A 241 14.31 24.17 -15.54
N ALA A 242 13.57 25.11 -14.94
CA ALA A 242 13.59 26.52 -15.35
C ALA A 242 14.43 27.48 -14.46
N GLY A 243 15.02 27.01 -13.34
CA GLY A 243 16.05 27.77 -12.60
C GLY A 243 16.43 27.23 -11.21
N ASP A 244 17.47 27.83 -10.60
CA ASP A 244 18.08 27.40 -9.32
C ASP A 244 17.12 27.39 -8.10
N GLY A 245 16.05 28.19 -8.14
CA GLY A 245 15.03 28.23 -7.07
C GLY A 245 13.92 27.20 -7.23
N GLU A 246 13.53 26.89 -8.47
CA GLU A 246 12.38 26.03 -8.79
C GLU A 246 12.72 24.55 -8.59
N HIS A 247 13.98 24.16 -8.81
CA HIS A 247 14.45 22.80 -8.49
C HIS A 247 14.30 22.45 -7.00
N ARG A 248 14.55 23.41 -6.09
CA ARG A 248 14.38 23.19 -4.64
C ARG A 248 12.91 23.03 -4.27
N LEU A 249 12.03 23.82 -4.87
CA LEU A 249 10.58 23.69 -4.66
C LEU A 249 10.03 22.36 -5.19
N ALA A 250 10.53 21.88 -6.33
CA ALA A 250 10.18 20.57 -6.86
C ALA A 250 10.59 19.43 -5.90
N LEU A 251 11.82 19.46 -5.36
CA LEU A 251 12.26 18.51 -4.33
C LEU A 251 11.35 18.51 -3.09
N GLN A 252 10.94 19.70 -2.65
CA GLN A 252 10.07 19.83 -1.49
C GLN A 252 8.65 19.31 -1.79
N SER A 253 8.13 19.60 -2.98
CA SER A 253 6.84 19.08 -3.44
C SER A 253 6.85 17.55 -3.52
N LEU A 254 7.92 16.95 -4.05
CA LEU A 254 8.09 15.48 -4.07
C LEU A 254 8.02 14.88 -2.66
N SER A 255 8.65 15.52 -1.67
CA SER A 255 8.59 15.06 -0.28
C SER A 255 7.17 15.13 0.29
N CYS A 256 6.39 16.16 -0.04
CA CYS A 256 4.98 16.25 0.35
C CYS A 256 4.12 15.17 -0.30
N LEU A 257 4.30 14.95 -1.61
CA LEU A 257 3.56 13.91 -2.33
C LEU A 257 3.90 12.51 -1.81
N GLN A 258 5.18 12.26 -1.47
CA GLN A 258 5.61 11.00 -0.88
C GLN A 258 4.94 10.79 0.47
N GLN A 259 4.94 11.80 1.35
CA GLN A 259 4.27 11.73 2.64
C GLN A 259 2.77 11.50 2.49
N LEU A 260 2.14 12.17 1.53
CA LEU A 260 0.72 11.97 1.21
C LEU A 260 0.46 10.51 0.78
N SER A 261 1.30 9.94 -0.09
CA SER A 261 1.19 8.54 -0.52
C SER A 261 1.31 7.57 0.66
N VAL A 262 2.24 7.80 1.58
CA VAL A 262 2.37 7.01 2.82
C VAL A 262 1.11 7.11 3.68
N CYS A 263 0.59 8.33 3.89
CA CYS A 263 -0.63 8.52 4.66
C CYS A 263 -1.83 7.85 3.99
N LEU A 264 -1.96 7.93 2.66
CA LEU A 264 -3.03 7.27 1.89
C LEU A 264 -2.97 5.75 2.02
N ARG A 265 -1.78 5.15 1.93
CA ARG A 265 -1.60 3.71 2.15
C ARG A 265 -2.09 3.30 3.55
N ASN A 266 -1.73 4.07 4.57
CA ASN A 266 -2.20 3.82 5.94
C ASN A 266 -3.72 3.93 6.06
N ARG A 267 -4.35 4.90 5.39
CA ARG A 267 -5.81 5.05 5.35
C ARG A 267 -6.49 3.92 4.60
N LEU A 268 -5.91 3.46 3.50
CA LEU A 268 -6.41 2.30 2.76
C LEU A 268 -6.43 1.04 3.64
N ASN A 269 -5.32 0.79 4.36
CA ASN A 269 -5.22 -0.31 5.31
C ASN A 269 -6.23 -0.17 6.46
N PHE A 270 -6.45 1.05 6.95
CA PHE A 270 -7.46 1.33 7.97
C PHE A 270 -8.88 0.96 7.49
N HIS A 271 -9.25 1.31 6.26
CA HIS A 271 -10.57 1.00 5.71
C HIS A 271 -10.76 -0.48 5.36
N ARG A 272 -9.66 -1.22 5.18
CA ARG A 272 -9.69 -2.67 4.93
C ARG A 272 -9.69 -3.51 6.20
N ASP A 273 -9.40 -2.92 7.36
CA ASP A 273 -9.32 -3.65 8.63
C ASP A 273 -10.72 -4.13 9.10
N PRO A 274 -10.96 -5.46 9.14
CA PRO A 274 -12.22 -6.07 9.58
C PRO A 274 -12.67 -5.62 10.98
N GLY A 275 -11.72 -5.23 11.85
CA GLY A 275 -11.99 -4.74 13.19
C GLY A 275 -12.68 -3.38 13.26
N PHE A 276 -12.68 -2.62 12.16
CA PHE A 276 -13.38 -1.33 12.04
C PHE A 276 -14.68 -1.42 11.23
N PHE A 277 -15.02 -2.60 10.69
CA PHE A 277 -16.32 -2.83 10.08
C PHE A 277 -17.40 -2.91 11.15
N SER A 278 -18.17 -1.82 11.30
CA SER A 278 -19.44 -1.85 12.03
C SER A 278 -20.55 -2.25 11.06
N SER A 279 -21.38 -3.24 11.40
CA SER A 279 -22.56 -3.64 10.62
C SER A 279 -23.63 -2.55 10.51
N LYS A 280 -23.40 -1.38 11.15
CA LYS A 280 -24.20 -0.16 11.06
C LYS A 280 -23.52 0.91 10.22
N GLN A 281 -22.97 0.55 9.07
CA GLN A 281 -22.95 1.51 7.97
C GLN A 281 -24.39 1.59 7.46
N ASP A 282 -25.21 2.35 8.17
CA ASP A 282 -26.49 2.78 7.64
C ASP A 282 -26.20 3.39 6.28
N THR A 283 -26.85 2.80 5.28
CA THR A 283 -27.03 3.33 3.93
C THR A 283 -26.98 4.86 3.97
N VAL A 284 -25.94 5.44 3.40
CA VAL A 284 -25.93 6.86 3.04
C VAL A 284 -27.08 7.01 2.05
N SER A 285 -28.23 7.36 2.60
CA SER A 285 -29.42 7.78 1.88
C SER A 285 -28.99 8.96 1.03
N GLN A 286 -28.85 8.74 -0.28
CA GLN A 286 -28.75 9.78 -1.29
C GLN A 286 -30.07 10.55 -1.45
N ASN A 287 -30.78 10.83 -0.37
CA ASN A 287 -31.91 11.74 -0.32
C ASN A 287 -31.89 12.42 1.04
N SER A 288 -31.19 13.55 1.12
CA SER A 288 -31.45 14.56 2.14
C SER A 288 -31.96 15.81 1.45
N SER A 289 -33.16 15.70 0.89
CA SER A 289 -34.00 16.86 0.65
C SER A 289 -34.27 17.53 2.00
N LEU A 290 -33.95 18.82 2.06
CA LEU A 290 -34.31 19.76 3.12
C LEU A 290 -35.72 19.49 3.67
N SER A 291 -35.84 19.20 4.96
CA SER A 291 -37.05 19.46 5.72
C SER A 291 -36.72 20.36 6.92
N TYR A 292 -36.79 21.67 6.65
CA TYR A 292 -37.07 22.65 7.69
C TYR A 292 -38.43 22.30 8.32
N CYS A 293 -38.46 22.00 9.62
CA CYS A 293 -39.70 22.00 10.39
C CYS A 293 -39.64 23.08 11.45
N HIS A 294 -40.34 24.17 11.15
CA HIS A 294 -40.72 25.25 12.03
C HIS A 294 -41.69 24.69 13.10
N GLU A 295 -41.31 24.69 14.38
CA GLU A 295 -42.22 24.31 15.45
C GLU A 295 -43.23 25.44 15.71
N VAL A 296 -44.43 25.29 15.15
CA VAL A 296 -45.64 25.93 15.66
C VAL A 296 -46.36 24.92 16.55
N ARG A 297 -46.55 25.30 17.81
CA ARG A 297 -47.33 24.59 18.84
C ARG A 297 -48.68 24.10 18.32
N VAL A 298 -48.94 22.80 18.42
CA VAL A 298 -50.29 22.28 18.69
C VAL A 298 -50.20 21.04 19.59
N THR A 299 -50.88 21.12 20.73
CA THR A 299 -51.18 20.06 21.71
C THR A 299 -52.23 19.08 21.19
N HIS A 300 -52.10 17.77 21.46
CA HIS A 300 -53.17 16.88 22.01
C HIS A 300 -52.65 15.43 22.25
N PRO A 301 -53.28 14.65 23.16
CA PRO A 301 -52.61 13.64 23.99
C PRO A 301 -52.85 12.17 23.58
N SER A 302 -51.92 11.27 23.92
CA SER A 302 -52.10 9.81 23.81
C SER A 302 -52.34 9.15 25.18
N GLN A 303 -53.28 8.21 25.22
CA GLN A 303 -53.65 7.42 26.41
C GLN A 303 -53.06 6.01 26.33
N ASN A 304 -52.16 5.68 27.29
CA ASN A 304 -51.99 4.41 28.05
C ASN A 304 -51.78 3.05 27.33
N PRO A 305 -51.37 1.97 28.05
CA PRO A 305 -50.29 1.85 29.05
C PRO A 305 -49.44 0.55 28.88
N SER A 306 -48.31 0.44 29.60
CA SER A 306 -47.57 -0.81 29.84
C SER A 306 -47.66 -1.23 31.32
N PRO A 307 -47.63 -2.53 31.69
CA PRO A 307 -47.46 -2.94 33.08
C PRO A 307 -45.98 -3.27 33.43
N GLY A 308 -45.54 -2.75 34.58
CA GLY A 308 -44.22 -2.97 35.20
C GLY A 308 -44.04 -4.36 35.82
N SER A 309 -43.05 -4.67 36.67
CA SER A 309 -42.08 -3.86 37.41
C SER A 309 -41.01 -4.79 38.01
N SER A 310 -39.81 -4.30 38.31
CA SER A 310 -39.17 -4.44 39.64
C SER A 310 -37.80 -3.74 39.65
N SER A 311 -37.61 -2.88 40.66
CA SER A 311 -36.37 -2.16 40.99
C SER A 311 -35.86 -2.69 42.35
N PRO A 312 -34.64 -2.35 42.86
CA PRO A 312 -34.37 -0.99 43.32
C PRO A 312 -32.89 -0.52 43.25
N ARG A 313 -32.66 0.75 42.90
CA ARG A 313 -31.61 1.60 43.52
C ARG A 313 -31.95 3.09 43.27
N PRO A 314 -31.58 4.00 44.19
CA PRO A 314 -32.34 5.22 44.44
C PRO A 314 -31.90 6.39 43.56
N SER A 315 -32.87 7.02 42.92
CA SER A 315 -32.76 8.34 42.30
C SER A 315 -33.35 9.38 43.25
N VAL A 316 -32.50 10.25 43.80
CA VAL A 316 -32.93 11.50 44.44
C VAL A 316 -32.89 12.62 43.42
N VAL A 317 -34.01 13.34 43.40
CA VAL A 317 -34.46 14.39 42.50
C VAL A 317 -33.63 15.67 42.65
N GLY A 318 -33.63 16.48 41.58
CA GLY A 318 -32.77 17.62 41.38
C GLY A 318 -32.97 18.82 42.33
N ARG A 319 -31.94 19.67 42.33
CA ARG A 319 -32.08 21.10 42.52
C ARG A 319 -31.19 21.83 41.50
N THR A 320 -31.81 22.78 40.83
CA THR A 320 -31.19 23.91 40.14
C THR A 320 -30.20 24.61 41.06
N GLY A 321 -28.95 24.76 40.61
CA GLY A 321 -27.90 25.43 41.38
C GLY A 321 -26.67 25.66 40.53
N GLN A 322 -26.25 26.91 40.44
CA GLN A 322 -25.11 27.43 39.69
C GLN A 322 -23.83 26.60 39.88
N ARG A 323 -23.07 26.40 38.79
CA ARG A 323 -21.67 25.96 38.90
C ARG A 323 -20.84 27.10 39.48
N PRO A 324 -20.02 26.89 40.53
CA PRO A 324 -19.11 27.91 41.04
C PRO A 324 -18.03 28.17 39.98
N ARG A 325 -17.96 29.41 39.47
CA ARG A 325 -16.75 29.90 38.81
C ARG A 325 -15.75 30.22 39.91
N GLY A 326 -14.60 29.57 39.85
CA GLY A 326 -13.44 29.89 40.66
C GLY A 326 -13.01 31.33 40.42
N ASP A 327 -12.78 32.01 41.53
CA ASP A 327 -12.31 33.36 41.76
C ASP A 327 -10.78 33.39 41.71
N GLY A 328 -10.22 33.65 40.53
CA GLY A 328 -8.89 34.22 40.43
C GLY A 328 -9.00 35.74 40.53
N GLN A 329 -8.99 36.29 41.75
CA GLN A 329 -8.75 37.72 41.99
C GLN A 329 -7.28 38.08 41.73
N ASP A 330 -7.05 39.40 41.63
CA ASP A 330 -5.79 40.16 41.62
C ASP A 330 -5.41 40.71 40.23
N TRP A 331 -5.41 42.01 39.90
CA TRP A 331 -5.35 43.26 40.68
C TRP A 331 -6.02 44.41 39.92
N ASP A 332 -6.62 45.33 40.69
CA ASP A 332 -7.05 46.66 40.26
C ASP A 332 -5.89 47.48 39.66
N ALA A 333 -6.15 48.13 38.52
CA ALA A 333 -5.49 49.37 38.14
C ALA A 333 -6.54 50.35 37.58
N VAL A 334 -6.92 51.26 38.47
CA VAL A 334 -7.69 52.48 38.21
C VAL A 334 -6.98 53.34 37.16
N SER A 335 -7.71 53.83 36.15
CA SER A 335 -7.60 55.23 35.72
C SER A 335 -8.84 55.66 34.95
N SER A 336 -9.50 56.65 35.54
CA SER A 336 -10.74 57.27 35.13
C SER A 336 -10.47 58.47 34.20
N SER A 337 -11.43 58.71 33.30
CA SER A 337 -12.02 60.03 32.99
C SER A 337 -11.16 61.16 32.38
N GLY A 338 -11.67 61.73 31.28
CA GLY A 338 -11.26 63.03 30.78
C GLY A 338 -12.15 63.56 29.65
N SER A 339 -13.15 64.34 30.03
CA SER A 339 -14.16 65.01 29.20
C SER A 339 -13.63 66.23 28.42
N SER A 340 -14.29 66.55 27.29
CA SER A 340 -14.83 67.89 26.91
C SER A 340 -14.42 68.44 25.54
N GLY A 341 -15.39 69.06 24.85
CA GLY A 341 -15.13 70.10 23.83
C GLY A 341 -16.08 70.13 22.63
N HIS A 342 -17.20 70.84 22.74
CA HIS A 342 -18.10 71.23 21.65
C HIS A 342 -17.44 72.19 20.63
N ALA A 343 -17.77 72.06 19.33
CA ALA A 343 -18.04 73.20 18.42
C ALA A 343 -18.72 72.75 17.11
N HIS A 344 -19.64 73.61 16.64
CA HIS A 344 -20.56 73.54 15.49
C HIS A 344 -19.89 73.56 14.09
N ALA A 345 -20.50 72.90 13.09
CA ALA A 345 -21.26 73.52 11.98
C ALA A 345 -21.38 72.62 10.71
N ASP A 346 -22.63 72.37 10.31
CA ASP A 346 -23.20 72.12 8.98
C ASP A 346 -22.43 71.30 7.92
N SER A 347 -22.99 70.13 7.54
CA SER A 347 -23.77 70.01 6.28
C SER A 347 -24.30 68.59 6.06
N ARG A 348 -25.44 68.56 5.39
CA ARG A 348 -26.40 67.46 5.25
C ARG A 348 -25.90 66.34 4.32
N THR A 349 -25.89 65.10 4.82
CA THR A 349 -26.17 63.89 4.05
C THR A 349 -26.71 62.83 4.99
N SER A 350 -27.96 62.42 4.78
CA SER A 350 -28.66 61.38 5.53
C SER A 350 -28.06 60.01 5.23
N VAL A 351 -27.40 59.42 6.22
CA VAL A 351 -26.97 58.02 6.26
C VAL A 351 -28.10 57.18 6.89
N PRO A 352 -28.52 56.04 6.30
CA PRO A 352 -29.42 55.11 6.98
C PRO A 352 -28.71 54.35 8.09
N SER A 353 -29.44 54.07 9.17
CA SER A 353 -29.01 53.42 10.42
C SER A 353 -28.33 52.03 10.19
N PRO A 354 -27.22 51.70 10.86
CA PRO A 354 -26.47 50.46 10.66
C PRO A 354 -26.99 49.31 11.54
N LEU A 355 -28.29 49.00 11.47
CA LEU A 355 -28.87 47.86 12.18
C LEU A 355 -29.69 46.92 11.29
N ASP A 356 -29.61 47.04 9.97
CA ASP A 356 -30.37 46.16 9.06
C ASP A 356 -29.58 45.69 7.82
N VAL A 357 -28.24 45.71 7.88
CA VAL A 357 -27.35 45.15 6.83
C VAL A 357 -26.61 43.90 7.30
N ALA A 358 -26.84 43.46 8.55
CA ALA A 358 -26.20 42.26 9.11
C ALA A 358 -26.92 40.94 8.79
N HIS A 359 -27.89 40.93 7.87
CA HIS A 359 -28.68 39.72 7.55
C HIS A 359 -28.61 39.25 6.09
N VAL A 360 -27.76 39.85 5.26
CA VAL A 360 -27.67 39.46 3.83
C VAL A 360 -26.31 38.86 3.43
N ASP A 361 -25.19 39.17 4.13
CA ASP A 361 -23.86 38.65 3.72
C ASP A 361 -23.28 37.51 4.60
N LEU A 362 -24.05 36.94 5.54
CA LEU A 362 -23.61 35.78 6.35
C LEU A 362 -24.22 34.44 5.88
N ARG A 363 -24.93 34.42 4.75
CA ARG A 363 -25.50 33.19 4.18
C ARG A 363 -24.78 32.70 2.92
N GLU A 364 -23.91 33.50 2.31
CA GLU A 364 -23.23 33.14 1.06
C GLU A 364 -21.84 32.51 1.25
N LEU A 365 -21.26 32.53 2.46
CA LEU A 365 -19.98 31.85 2.74
C LEU A 365 -20.12 30.38 3.18
N ASP A 366 -21.34 29.88 3.39
CA ASP A 366 -21.58 28.67 4.19
C ASP A 366 -22.04 27.44 3.39
N SER A 367 -22.18 27.53 2.07
CA SER A 367 -22.41 26.36 1.21
C SER A 367 -21.23 26.10 0.31
N GLU A 368 -20.19 25.42 0.81
CA GLU A 368 -19.40 24.55 -0.07
C GLU A 368 -20.43 23.66 -0.79
N ASP A 369 -20.55 23.82 -2.11
CA ASP A 369 -21.47 22.99 -2.88
C ASP A 369 -20.89 21.57 -2.92
N THR A 370 -21.25 20.77 -1.92
CA THR A 370 -20.66 19.45 -1.68
C THR A 370 -20.75 18.55 -2.91
N LEU A 371 -21.78 18.74 -3.74
CA LEU A 371 -21.95 18.05 -5.01
C LEU A 371 -20.87 18.46 -6.02
N GLU A 372 -20.57 19.76 -6.15
CA GLU A 372 -19.52 20.25 -7.05
C GLU A 372 -18.15 19.72 -6.63
N LEU A 373 -17.84 19.75 -5.32
CA LEU A 373 -16.57 19.23 -4.81
C LEU A 373 -16.45 17.71 -4.99
N GLN A 374 -17.54 16.96 -4.81
CA GLN A 374 -17.57 15.52 -5.07
C GLN A 374 -17.34 15.20 -6.55
N LEU A 375 -17.86 16.01 -7.47
CA LEU A 375 -17.61 15.86 -8.91
C LEU A 375 -16.16 16.21 -9.29
N GLN A 376 -15.52 17.11 -8.54
CA GLN A 376 -14.11 17.49 -8.72
C GLN A 376 -13.14 16.56 -7.98
N GLN A 377 -13.62 15.57 -7.21
CA GLN A 377 -12.77 14.70 -6.40
C GLN A 377 -11.74 13.95 -7.24
N LEU A 378 -10.49 13.95 -6.78
CA LEU A 378 -9.43 13.15 -7.37
C LEU A 378 -9.57 11.71 -6.89
N SER A 379 -9.69 10.75 -7.81
CA SER A 379 -9.64 9.33 -7.48
C SER A 379 -8.20 8.84 -7.26
N LEU A 380 -8.02 7.77 -6.48
CA LEU A 380 -6.71 7.17 -6.24
C LEU A 380 -5.98 6.75 -7.52
N PRO A 381 -6.62 6.05 -8.48
CA PRO A 381 -5.98 5.74 -9.76
C PRO A 381 -5.52 6.99 -10.52
N GLN A 382 -6.33 8.06 -10.54
CA GLN A 382 -5.98 9.30 -11.23
C GLN A 382 -4.78 9.99 -10.57
N PHE A 383 -4.70 9.99 -9.24
CA PHE A 383 -3.53 10.50 -8.52
C PHE A 383 -2.26 9.71 -8.89
N CYS A 384 -2.31 8.37 -8.82
CA CYS A 384 -1.13 7.54 -9.10
C CYS A 384 -0.66 7.72 -10.55
N VAL A 385 -1.58 7.71 -11.51
CA VAL A 385 -1.22 7.97 -12.91
C VAL A 385 -0.65 9.38 -13.10
N ALA A 386 -1.15 10.40 -12.40
CA ALA A 386 -0.60 11.75 -12.47
C ALA A 386 0.82 11.85 -11.89
N VAL A 387 1.11 11.14 -10.79
CA VAL A 387 2.46 11.03 -10.22
C VAL A 387 3.41 10.33 -11.20
N LEU A 388 2.97 9.20 -11.77
CA LEU A 388 3.72 8.47 -12.80
C LEU A 388 3.99 9.34 -14.03
N GLN A 389 3.05 10.17 -14.46
CA GLN A 389 3.24 11.09 -15.60
C GLN A 389 4.26 12.19 -15.31
N ALA A 390 4.36 12.66 -14.07
CA ALA A 390 5.30 13.71 -13.69
C ALA A 390 6.75 13.21 -13.56
N ALA A 391 6.96 11.90 -13.36
CA ALA A 391 8.26 11.34 -13.00
C ALA A 391 9.30 11.23 -14.14
N PRO A 392 8.99 10.74 -15.36
CA PRO A 392 9.97 10.54 -16.43
C PRO A 392 10.84 11.76 -16.76
N PRO A 393 10.32 13.00 -16.90
CA PRO A 393 11.19 14.15 -17.16
C PRO A 393 12.15 14.42 -15.99
N LEU A 394 11.68 14.30 -14.75
CA LEU A 394 12.49 14.47 -13.54
C LEU A 394 13.59 13.41 -13.40
N LEU A 395 13.31 12.18 -13.83
CA LEU A 395 14.31 11.10 -13.84
C LEU A 395 15.37 11.34 -14.91
N ARG A 396 14.98 11.83 -16.09
CA ARG A 396 15.88 12.04 -17.23
C ARG A 396 16.88 13.17 -17.02
N ALA A 397 16.44 14.30 -16.47
CA ALA A 397 17.25 15.51 -16.37
C ALA A 397 17.51 15.94 -14.90
N GLY A 398 17.11 15.13 -13.93
CA GLY A 398 17.28 15.43 -12.51
C GLY A 398 18.70 15.20 -12.00
N SER A 399 19.09 15.99 -10.99
CA SER A 399 20.27 15.70 -10.18
C SER A 399 20.13 14.34 -9.47
N ARG A 400 21.25 13.77 -8.97
CA ARG A 400 21.22 12.54 -8.17
C ARG A 400 20.17 12.59 -7.04
N GLN A 401 20.07 13.73 -6.35
CA GLN A 401 19.09 13.91 -5.27
C GLN A 401 17.65 13.92 -5.79
N MET A 402 17.40 14.54 -6.94
CA MET A 402 16.09 14.54 -7.59
C MET A 402 15.66 13.11 -7.95
N ILE A 403 16.56 12.35 -8.58
CA ILE A 403 16.30 10.95 -8.96
C ILE A 403 15.92 10.13 -7.72
N ILE A 404 16.70 10.22 -6.64
CA ILE A 404 16.41 9.49 -5.39
C ILE A 404 15.01 9.85 -4.86
N ARG A 405 14.67 11.14 -4.78
CA ARG A 405 13.35 11.58 -4.28
C ARG A 405 12.19 11.14 -5.16
N VAL A 406 12.37 11.14 -6.48
CA VAL A 406 11.35 10.64 -7.40
C VAL A 406 11.18 9.14 -7.22
N LEU A 407 12.27 8.37 -7.11
CA LEU A 407 12.21 6.92 -6.90
C LEU A 407 11.53 6.55 -5.57
N GLU A 408 11.82 7.30 -4.51
CA GLU A 408 11.14 7.14 -3.20
C GLU A 408 9.63 7.37 -3.30
N LEU A 409 9.20 8.39 -4.05
CA LEU A 409 7.78 8.64 -4.34
C LEU A 409 7.18 7.50 -5.17
N LEU A 410 7.85 7.08 -6.24
CA LEU A 410 7.39 6.01 -7.13
C LEU A 410 7.27 4.66 -6.42
N ALA A 411 8.15 4.36 -5.46
CA ALA A 411 8.06 3.14 -4.67
C ALA A 411 6.75 3.08 -3.87
N GLU A 412 6.34 4.19 -3.26
CA GLU A 412 5.07 4.31 -2.55
C GLU A 412 3.88 4.31 -3.52
N ASP A 413 4.01 4.98 -4.66
CA ASP A 413 2.96 5.06 -5.68
C ASP A 413 2.69 3.70 -6.36
N LEU A 414 3.72 2.88 -6.58
CA LEU A 414 3.59 1.52 -7.11
C LEU A 414 2.72 0.61 -6.22
N ILE A 415 2.82 0.79 -4.90
CA ILE A 415 1.97 0.06 -3.95
C ILE A 415 0.52 0.54 -4.10
N LEU A 416 0.32 1.87 -4.11
CA LEU A 416 -1.02 2.45 -4.24
C LEU A 416 -1.70 2.09 -5.56
N ILE A 417 -0.98 2.13 -6.68
CA ILE A 417 -1.56 1.82 -7.99
C ILE A 417 -1.94 0.35 -8.11
N GLY A 418 -1.13 -0.56 -7.54
CA GLY A 418 -1.46 -1.98 -7.47
C GLY A 418 -2.71 -2.28 -6.64
N GLU A 419 -3.02 -1.41 -5.69
CA GLU A 419 -4.23 -1.49 -4.86
C GLU A 419 -5.44 -0.76 -5.45
N ALA A 420 -5.21 0.18 -6.36
CA ALA A 420 -6.26 0.96 -7.02
C ALA A 420 -6.73 0.31 -8.33
N ILE A 421 -5.80 -0.21 -9.13
CA ILE A 421 -6.01 -0.72 -10.49
C ILE A 421 -5.73 -2.22 -10.55
N SER A 422 -6.51 -2.93 -11.35
CA SER A 422 -6.30 -4.35 -11.71
C SER A 422 -5.82 -4.49 -13.15
N ALA A 423 -5.29 -5.67 -13.48
CA ALA A 423 -4.86 -6.03 -14.84
C ALA A 423 -6.00 -6.00 -15.88
N ASP A 424 -7.26 -5.89 -15.45
CA ASP A 424 -8.42 -5.75 -16.35
C ASP A 424 -8.48 -4.39 -17.05
N ILE A 425 -7.63 -3.41 -16.65
CA ILE A 425 -7.51 -2.10 -17.32
C ILE A 425 -7.26 -2.19 -18.82
N TRP A 426 -6.62 -3.26 -19.28
CA TRP A 426 -6.29 -3.44 -20.69
C TRP A 426 -7.47 -3.89 -21.55
N GLU A 427 -8.49 -4.53 -20.94
CA GLU A 427 -9.70 -5.06 -21.59
C GLU A 427 -10.96 -4.22 -21.32
N ASP A 428 -10.93 -3.39 -20.27
CA ASP A 428 -12.07 -2.59 -19.87
C ASP A 428 -12.38 -1.51 -20.92
N SER A 429 -13.62 -1.49 -21.40
CA SER A 429 -14.10 -0.61 -22.46
C SER A 429 -14.70 0.70 -21.95
N SER A 430 -14.65 0.97 -20.65
CA SER A 430 -15.12 2.22 -20.06
C SER A 430 -14.25 3.41 -20.50
N LEU A 431 -14.87 4.60 -20.57
CA LEU A 431 -14.16 5.85 -20.89
C LEU A 431 -13.03 6.14 -19.87
N PHE A 432 -13.27 5.76 -18.62
CA PHE A 432 -12.26 5.88 -17.56
C PHE A 432 -11.04 4.98 -17.84
N ALA A 433 -11.26 3.71 -18.17
CA ALA A 433 -10.19 2.79 -18.52
C ALA A 433 -9.43 3.23 -19.77
N ALA A 434 -10.15 3.76 -20.78
CA ALA A 434 -9.53 4.31 -21.98
C ALA A 434 -8.58 5.49 -21.68
N ASP A 435 -9.04 6.47 -20.88
CA ASP A 435 -8.21 7.61 -20.45
C ASP A 435 -7.01 7.16 -19.61
N MET A 436 -7.20 6.27 -18.64
CA MET A 436 -6.09 5.74 -17.83
C MET A 436 -5.09 4.95 -18.68
N LYS A 437 -5.57 4.13 -19.61
CA LYS A 437 -4.73 3.34 -20.52
C LYS A 437 -3.88 4.23 -21.42
N GLU A 438 -4.46 5.26 -22.03
CA GLU A 438 -3.72 6.23 -22.84
C GLU A 438 -2.58 6.87 -22.03
N LYS A 439 -2.89 7.32 -20.81
CA LYS A 439 -1.92 7.95 -19.92
C LYS A 439 -0.80 6.99 -19.50
N LEU A 440 -1.15 5.75 -19.14
CA LEU A 440 -0.18 4.71 -18.77
C LEU A 440 0.74 4.35 -19.95
N LEU A 441 0.20 4.24 -21.17
CA LEU A 441 1.02 4.02 -22.36
C LEU A 441 2.01 5.16 -22.58
N GLY A 442 1.60 6.42 -22.37
CA GLY A 442 2.48 7.58 -22.40
C GLY A 442 3.58 7.53 -21.33
N VAL A 443 3.24 7.10 -20.11
CA VAL A 443 4.23 6.88 -19.03
C VAL A 443 5.25 5.82 -19.43
N LEU A 444 4.80 4.66 -19.91
CA LEU A 444 5.69 3.58 -20.31
C LEU A 444 6.63 4.01 -21.46
N GLY A 445 6.10 4.71 -22.47
CA GLY A 445 6.92 5.25 -23.56
C GLY A 445 8.00 6.21 -23.06
N SER A 446 7.61 7.23 -22.29
CA SER A 446 8.54 8.24 -21.76
C SER A 446 9.57 7.67 -20.77
N LEU A 447 9.18 6.67 -19.97
CA LEU A 447 10.10 5.96 -19.08
C LEU A 447 11.15 5.16 -19.88
N GLY A 448 10.72 4.47 -20.94
CA GLY A 448 11.62 3.74 -21.84
C GLY A 448 12.62 4.64 -22.57
N GLU A 449 12.18 5.81 -23.03
CA GLU A 449 13.07 6.83 -23.60
C GLU A 449 14.10 7.35 -22.60
N ALA A 450 13.67 7.62 -21.36
CA ALA A 450 14.56 8.12 -20.32
C ALA A 450 15.58 7.05 -19.88
N MET A 451 15.19 5.78 -19.80
CA MET A 451 16.13 4.66 -19.59
C MET A 451 17.16 4.57 -20.71
N SER A 452 16.71 4.62 -21.97
CA SER A 452 17.58 4.58 -23.14
C SER A 452 18.55 5.77 -23.18
N TYR A 453 18.11 6.95 -22.73
CA TYR A 453 18.96 8.13 -22.57
C TYR A 453 20.10 7.89 -21.58
N HIS A 454 19.82 7.38 -20.37
CA HIS A 454 20.89 7.11 -19.40
C HIS A 454 21.83 5.99 -19.85
N ARG A 455 21.32 4.98 -20.59
CA ARG A 455 22.17 3.92 -21.13
C ARG A 455 23.13 4.41 -22.21
N SER A 456 22.64 5.24 -23.12
CA SER A 456 23.42 5.78 -24.24
C SER A 456 24.38 6.92 -23.84
N SER A 457 24.09 7.62 -22.74
CA SER A 457 24.93 8.73 -22.25
C SER A 457 26.22 8.27 -21.58
N GLY A 458 26.38 6.97 -21.29
CA GLY A 458 27.56 6.39 -20.66
C GLY A 458 28.79 6.22 -21.56
N SER A 459 29.18 7.26 -22.31
CA SER A 459 30.41 7.23 -23.13
C SER A 459 31.68 7.26 -22.26
N LEU A 460 32.70 6.48 -22.63
CA LEU A 460 33.98 6.38 -21.90
C LEU A 460 34.71 7.73 -21.69
N ASP A 461 34.37 8.76 -22.46
CA ASP A 461 35.02 10.08 -22.39
C ASP A 461 34.51 10.98 -21.24
N GLN A 462 33.50 10.53 -20.47
CA GLN A 462 32.91 11.32 -19.39
C GLN A 462 33.58 11.08 -18.01
N PRO A 463 33.51 12.06 -17.08
CA PRO A 463 34.01 11.88 -15.72
C PRO A 463 33.31 10.71 -15.01
N GLU A 464 34.05 9.95 -14.19
CA GLU A 464 33.52 8.78 -13.46
C GLU A 464 32.27 9.09 -12.63
N ALA A 465 32.19 10.28 -12.02
CA ALA A 465 31.02 10.71 -11.26
C ALA A 465 29.75 10.84 -12.13
N VAL A 466 29.90 11.24 -13.38
CA VAL A 466 28.80 11.38 -14.35
C VAL A 466 28.37 10.01 -14.85
N LEU A 467 29.35 9.13 -15.14
CA LEU A 467 29.08 7.72 -15.48
C LEU A 467 28.33 7.00 -14.36
N GLY A 468 28.76 7.19 -13.10
CA GLY A 468 28.10 6.64 -11.92
C GLY A 468 26.67 7.15 -11.76
N HIS A 469 26.41 8.42 -12.07
CA HIS A 469 25.07 8.99 -12.07
C HIS A 469 24.16 8.34 -13.13
N HIS A 470 24.59 8.27 -14.39
CA HIS A 470 23.81 7.63 -15.45
C HIS A 470 23.58 6.14 -15.17
N ARG A 471 24.58 5.43 -14.62
CA ARG A 471 24.45 4.03 -14.24
C ARG A 471 23.41 3.83 -13.14
N MET A 472 23.49 4.62 -12.07
CA MET A 472 22.54 4.57 -10.96
C MET A 472 21.12 4.86 -11.43
N ALA A 473 20.95 5.89 -12.27
CA ALA A 473 19.66 6.23 -12.86
C ALA A 473 19.11 5.07 -13.70
N PHE A 474 19.91 4.53 -14.63
CA PHE A 474 19.49 3.41 -15.49
C PHE A 474 19.03 2.19 -14.68
N VAL A 475 19.84 1.74 -13.70
CA VAL A 475 19.49 0.58 -12.87
C VAL A 475 18.21 0.85 -12.08
N SER A 476 18.12 1.99 -11.40
CA SER A 476 16.97 2.31 -10.55
C SER A 476 15.67 2.46 -11.35
N MET A 477 15.74 3.08 -12.54
CA MET A 477 14.61 3.19 -13.46
C MET A 477 14.19 1.84 -14.01
N SER A 478 15.15 0.94 -14.27
CA SER A 478 14.85 -0.44 -14.72
C SER A 478 14.06 -1.20 -13.67
N LEU A 479 14.46 -1.10 -12.39
CA LEU A 479 13.73 -1.72 -11.28
C LEU A 479 12.28 -1.22 -11.22
N VAL A 480 12.08 0.09 -11.27
CA VAL A 480 10.74 0.70 -11.21
C VAL A 480 9.90 0.35 -12.45
N ALA A 481 10.49 0.40 -13.64
CA ALA A 481 9.80 0.08 -14.89
C ALA A 481 9.30 -1.37 -14.91
N VAL A 482 10.16 -2.33 -14.57
CA VAL A 482 9.77 -3.75 -14.54
C VAL A 482 8.74 -4.02 -13.45
N ARG A 483 8.87 -3.42 -12.26
CA ARG A 483 7.86 -3.55 -11.19
C ARG A 483 6.52 -2.94 -11.59
N LEU A 484 6.51 -1.81 -12.30
CA LEU A 484 5.30 -1.21 -12.85
C LEU A 484 4.62 -2.15 -13.85
N LEU A 485 5.40 -2.76 -14.75
CA LEU A 485 4.89 -3.75 -15.72
C LEU A 485 4.30 -4.96 -15.01
N GLN A 486 5.02 -5.56 -14.05
CA GLN A 486 4.52 -6.69 -13.25
C GLN A 486 3.22 -6.36 -12.50
N THR A 487 3.05 -5.10 -12.08
CA THR A 487 1.88 -4.65 -11.33
C THR A 487 0.65 -4.46 -12.23
N LEU A 488 0.84 -3.95 -13.45
CA LEU A 488 -0.27 -3.49 -14.29
C LEU A 488 -0.49 -4.32 -15.55
N LEU A 489 0.57 -4.79 -16.22
CA LEU A 489 0.52 -5.40 -17.55
C LEU A 489 0.91 -6.88 -17.49
N PRO A 490 -0.04 -7.82 -17.59
CA PRO A 490 0.26 -9.24 -17.74
C PRO A 490 1.17 -9.49 -18.94
N VAL A 491 2.12 -10.41 -18.78
CA VAL A 491 3.15 -10.71 -19.80
C VAL A 491 2.51 -11.14 -21.12
N GLU A 492 1.43 -11.92 -21.06
CA GLU A 492 0.71 -12.45 -22.24
C GLU A 492 0.11 -11.34 -23.10
N LYS A 493 -0.22 -10.20 -22.49
CA LYS A 493 -0.82 -9.04 -23.18
C LYS A 493 0.21 -8.04 -23.64
N ALA A 494 1.48 -8.23 -23.26
CA ALA A 494 2.52 -7.27 -23.54
C ALA A 494 2.56 -6.98 -25.04
N GLY A 495 2.55 -8.01 -25.90
CA GLY A 495 2.74 -7.87 -27.36
C GLY A 495 1.79 -6.88 -28.05
N HIS A 496 0.64 -6.57 -27.43
CA HIS A 496 -0.33 -5.63 -27.96
C HIS A 496 -0.23 -4.22 -27.38
N PHE A 497 0.31 -4.06 -26.16
CA PHE A 497 0.22 -2.81 -25.41
C PHE A 497 1.57 -2.19 -25.06
N LEU A 498 2.68 -2.94 -25.07
CA LEU A 498 3.96 -2.37 -24.68
C LEU A 498 4.46 -1.37 -25.75
N PRO A 499 4.76 -0.11 -25.40
CA PRO A 499 5.31 0.84 -26.35
C PRO A 499 6.72 0.44 -26.82
N GLU A 500 7.06 0.77 -28.07
CA GLU A 500 8.37 0.49 -28.67
C GLU A 500 9.55 1.03 -27.84
N PRO A 501 9.54 2.28 -27.30
CA PRO A 501 10.64 2.77 -26.47
C PRO A 501 10.86 1.94 -25.20
N MET A 502 9.78 1.42 -24.60
CA MET A 502 9.87 0.55 -23.44
C MET A 502 10.42 -0.82 -23.83
N SER A 503 9.97 -1.39 -24.96
CA SER A 503 10.50 -2.64 -25.50
C SER A 503 12.01 -2.57 -25.76
N ALA A 504 12.47 -1.48 -26.38
CA ALA A 504 13.90 -1.22 -26.61
C ALA A 504 14.68 -1.09 -25.29
N ALA A 505 14.10 -0.42 -24.29
CA ALA A 505 14.70 -0.31 -22.96
C ALA A 505 14.81 -1.67 -22.26
N LEU A 506 13.79 -2.53 -22.33
CA LEU A 506 13.82 -3.89 -21.76
C LEU A 506 14.88 -4.77 -22.42
N PHE A 507 15.12 -4.61 -23.73
CA PHE A 507 16.24 -5.28 -24.41
C PHE A 507 17.60 -4.84 -23.85
N LEU A 508 17.77 -3.55 -23.56
CA LEU A 508 19.00 -3.05 -22.93
C LEU A 508 19.17 -3.59 -21.50
N VAL A 509 18.07 -3.76 -20.76
CA VAL A 509 18.06 -4.36 -19.43
C VAL A 509 18.40 -5.85 -19.47
N SER A 510 17.87 -6.61 -20.43
CA SER A 510 18.13 -8.05 -20.54
C SER A 510 19.60 -8.36 -20.91
N LEU A 511 20.27 -7.44 -21.60
CA LEU A 511 21.70 -7.54 -21.91
C LEU A 511 22.62 -7.02 -20.79
N ASP A 512 22.07 -6.53 -19.68
CA ASP A 512 22.84 -5.91 -18.61
C ASP A 512 23.27 -6.94 -17.54
N MET A 513 24.48 -7.48 -17.70
CA MET A 513 25.00 -8.54 -16.80
C MET A 513 25.10 -8.15 -15.32
N PRO A 514 25.55 -6.94 -14.93
CA PRO A 514 25.57 -6.61 -13.51
C PRO A 514 24.15 -6.53 -12.91
N LEU A 515 23.14 -6.13 -13.69
CA LEU A 515 21.76 -6.12 -13.24
C LEU A 515 21.21 -7.55 -13.10
N SER A 516 21.54 -8.47 -14.01
CA SER A 516 21.10 -9.87 -13.91
C SER A 516 21.65 -10.59 -12.67
N LEU A 517 22.88 -10.27 -12.26
CA LEU A 517 23.50 -10.84 -11.06
C LEU A 517 22.91 -10.28 -9.76
N GLU A 518 22.68 -8.97 -9.70
CA GLU A 518 22.17 -8.31 -8.48
C GLU A 518 20.65 -8.45 -8.31
N TYR A 519 19.90 -8.51 -9.42
CA TYR A 519 18.43 -8.52 -9.43
C TYR A 519 17.86 -9.55 -10.43
N PRO A 520 18.04 -10.86 -10.18
CA PRO A 520 17.62 -11.93 -11.09
C PRO A 520 16.10 -11.88 -11.38
N ASP A 521 15.26 -11.68 -10.37
CA ASP A 521 13.80 -11.59 -10.55
C ASP A 521 13.37 -10.48 -11.54
N ILE A 522 14.11 -9.38 -11.57
CA ILE A 522 13.84 -8.24 -12.45
C ILE A 522 14.31 -8.54 -13.86
N HIS A 523 15.48 -9.17 -13.97
CA HIS A 523 16.04 -9.59 -15.25
C HIS A 523 15.16 -10.64 -15.94
N ASP A 524 14.77 -11.69 -15.22
CA ASP A 524 13.90 -12.75 -15.71
C ASP A 524 12.56 -12.19 -16.21
N ALA A 525 11.98 -11.25 -15.45
CA ALA A 525 10.76 -10.57 -15.86
C ALA A 525 10.96 -9.74 -17.13
N ALA A 526 12.05 -8.96 -17.22
CA ALA A 526 12.36 -8.19 -18.42
C ALA A 526 12.53 -9.09 -19.67
N VAL A 527 13.16 -10.26 -19.51
CA VAL A 527 13.31 -11.27 -20.57
C VAL A 527 11.94 -11.84 -20.97
N ALA A 528 11.06 -12.15 -20.03
CA ALA A 528 9.72 -12.65 -20.30
C ALA A 528 8.88 -11.63 -21.10
N TYR A 529 8.98 -10.34 -20.76
CA TYR A 529 8.35 -9.29 -21.57
C TYR A 529 8.98 -9.17 -22.95
N LEU A 530 10.31 -9.26 -23.07
CA LEU A 530 11.02 -9.18 -24.34
C LEU A 530 10.61 -10.30 -25.31
N GLU A 531 10.46 -11.53 -24.81
CA GLU A 531 10.03 -12.70 -25.59
C GLU A 531 8.68 -12.48 -26.27
N GLN A 532 7.74 -11.81 -25.60
CA GLN A 532 6.41 -11.51 -26.14
C GLN A 532 6.40 -10.35 -27.15
N GLN A 533 7.41 -9.48 -27.13
CA GLN A 533 7.46 -8.28 -27.99
C GLN A 533 8.18 -8.51 -29.31
N ASN A 534 9.41 -9.00 -29.22
CA ASN A 534 10.37 -8.89 -30.30
C ASN A 534 11.20 -10.17 -30.36
N SER A 535 10.81 -11.05 -31.27
CA SER A 535 11.47 -12.33 -31.50
C SER A 535 12.93 -12.18 -31.95
N GLU A 536 13.26 -11.11 -32.68
CA GLU A 536 14.64 -10.82 -33.10
C GLU A 536 15.51 -10.45 -31.91
N ASN A 537 15.12 -9.44 -31.13
CA ASN A 537 15.85 -9.01 -29.93
C ASN A 537 15.94 -10.14 -28.89
N TYR A 538 14.88 -10.93 -28.72
CA TYR A 538 14.91 -12.11 -27.87
C TYR A 538 15.90 -13.16 -28.37
N SER A 539 15.96 -13.40 -29.69
CA SER A 539 16.96 -14.31 -30.28
C SER A 539 18.40 -13.82 -30.08
N ILE A 540 18.62 -12.50 -30.16
CA ILE A 540 19.92 -11.88 -29.90
C ILE A 540 20.30 -12.06 -28.42
N TYR A 541 19.38 -11.77 -27.51
CA TYR A 541 19.56 -12.01 -26.07
C TYR A 541 19.91 -13.47 -25.80
N LYS A 542 19.13 -14.43 -26.32
CA LYS A 542 19.34 -15.86 -26.12
C LYS A 542 20.72 -16.31 -26.59
N ARG A 543 21.12 -15.92 -27.81
CA ARG A 543 22.45 -16.22 -28.35
C ARG A 543 23.57 -15.59 -27.52
N THR A 544 23.35 -14.38 -26.99
CA THR A 544 24.32 -13.70 -26.14
C THR A 544 24.46 -14.40 -24.79
N ALA A 545 23.36 -14.81 -24.17
CA ALA A 545 23.34 -15.57 -22.93
C ALA A 545 24.01 -16.96 -23.09
N GLU A 546 23.71 -17.67 -24.18
CA GLU A 546 24.35 -18.95 -24.51
C GLU A 546 25.87 -18.79 -24.72
N ALA A 547 26.30 -17.72 -25.40
CA ALA A 547 27.72 -17.44 -25.59
C ALA A 547 28.41 -17.07 -24.27
N ALA A 548 27.78 -16.26 -23.41
CA ALA A 548 28.31 -15.90 -22.10
C ALA A 548 28.46 -17.12 -21.19
N TYR A 549 27.42 -17.97 -21.12
CA TYR A 549 27.46 -19.23 -20.38
C TYR A 549 28.55 -20.17 -20.91
N SER A 550 28.70 -20.28 -22.23
CA SER A 550 29.77 -21.08 -22.83
C SER A 550 31.17 -20.56 -22.47
N ILE A 551 31.37 -19.25 -22.43
CA ILE A 551 32.65 -18.65 -21.98
C ILE A 551 32.88 -18.94 -20.49
N GLU A 552 31.85 -18.85 -19.67
CA GLU A 552 31.92 -19.23 -18.25
C GLU A 552 32.31 -20.70 -18.07
N CYS A 553 31.70 -21.62 -18.83
CA CYS A 553 32.09 -23.03 -18.86
C CYS A 553 33.56 -23.21 -19.27
N ALA A 554 34.05 -22.44 -20.25
CA ALA A 554 35.45 -22.49 -20.66
C ALA A 554 36.41 -22.06 -19.52
N CYS A 555 36.07 -20.99 -18.81
CA CYS A 555 36.83 -20.52 -17.65
C CYS A 555 36.80 -21.54 -16.50
N ASN A 556 35.63 -22.07 -16.17
CA ASN A 556 35.44 -23.07 -15.12
C ASN A 556 36.19 -24.37 -15.45
N PHE A 557 36.10 -24.85 -16.70
CA PHE A 557 36.87 -26.00 -17.17
C PHE A 557 38.37 -25.81 -16.96
N LEU A 558 38.94 -24.68 -17.40
CA LEU A 558 40.36 -24.40 -17.26
C LEU A 558 40.78 -24.34 -15.78
N SER A 559 39.97 -23.69 -14.94
CA SER A 559 40.18 -23.62 -13.49
C SER A 559 40.18 -25.01 -12.84
N ASP A 560 39.21 -25.87 -13.20
CA ASP A 560 39.07 -27.21 -12.63
C ASP A 560 40.11 -28.20 -13.14
N VAL A 561 40.61 -28.01 -14.37
CA VAL A 561 41.74 -28.78 -14.89
C VAL A 561 43.04 -28.43 -14.16
N GLU A 562 43.21 -27.21 -13.66
CA GLU A 562 44.40 -26.81 -12.90
C GLU A 562 44.38 -27.27 -11.44
N LYS A 563 43.20 -27.55 -10.86
CA LYS A 563 43.08 -28.01 -9.46
C LYS A 563 43.77 -29.35 -9.23
N GLU A 564 44.56 -29.43 -8.16
CA GLU A 564 45.18 -30.66 -7.65
C GLU A 564 44.16 -31.45 -6.82
N GLY A 565 43.78 -32.67 -7.26
CA GLY A 565 42.80 -33.53 -6.57
C GLY A 565 42.17 -34.60 -7.47
N GLU A 566 41.25 -35.40 -6.91
CA GLU A 566 40.38 -36.27 -7.70
C GLU A 566 39.48 -35.41 -8.59
N LYS A 567 39.49 -35.69 -9.90
CA LYS A 567 38.73 -34.92 -10.89
C LYS A 567 37.46 -35.66 -11.26
N ASN A 568 36.34 -34.96 -11.21
CA ASN A 568 35.11 -35.47 -11.78
C ASN A 568 35.17 -35.34 -13.30
N PHE A 569 35.61 -36.40 -13.98
CA PHE A 569 35.74 -36.41 -15.44
C PHE A 569 34.41 -36.21 -16.17
N LEU A 570 33.27 -36.58 -15.56
CA LEU A 570 31.95 -36.38 -16.17
C LEU A 570 31.61 -34.88 -16.22
N GLU A 571 31.75 -34.18 -15.10
CA GLU A 571 31.53 -32.73 -15.03
C GLU A 571 32.50 -31.96 -15.95
N LEU A 572 33.77 -32.36 -16.00
CA LEU A 572 34.75 -31.76 -16.91
C LEU A 572 34.37 -31.96 -18.38
N MET A 573 33.80 -33.11 -18.75
CA MET A 573 33.33 -33.36 -20.11
C MET A 573 32.10 -32.52 -20.46
N GLU A 574 31.16 -32.35 -19.53
CA GLU A 574 30.00 -31.49 -19.72
C GLU A 574 30.42 -30.02 -19.88
N LEU A 575 31.34 -29.54 -19.03
CA LEU A 575 31.92 -28.20 -19.16
C LEU A 575 32.67 -28.02 -20.48
N ALA A 576 33.44 -29.02 -20.93
CA ALA A 576 34.15 -28.99 -22.19
C ALA A 576 33.20 -28.90 -23.41
N ASP A 577 32.13 -29.70 -23.44
CA ASP A 577 31.13 -29.65 -24.52
C ASP A 577 30.48 -28.27 -24.62
N GLN A 578 30.09 -27.70 -23.48
CA GLN A 578 29.49 -26.36 -23.44
C GLN A 578 30.50 -25.26 -23.79
N ALA A 579 31.76 -25.39 -23.36
CA ALA A 579 32.82 -24.43 -23.64
C ALA A 579 33.13 -24.27 -25.13
N LEU A 580 33.04 -25.36 -25.91
CA LEU A 580 33.35 -25.33 -27.34
C LEU A 580 32.42 -24.41 -28.15
N ARG A 581 31.20 -24.16 -27.69
CA ARG A 581 30.21 -23.33 -28.39
C ARG A 581 30.66 -21.88 -28.55
N SER A 582 31.51 -21.37 -27.65
CA SER A 582 32.04 -20.01 -27.69
C SER A 582 33.44 -19.88 -28.29
N PHE A 583 34.04 -20.98 -28.72
CA PHE A 583 35.43 -21.00 -29.22
C PHE A 583 35.67 -20.05 -30.39
N SER A 584 34.69 -19.88 -31.27
CA SER A 584 34.75 -18.95 -32.41
C SER A 584 34.93 -17.49 -32.00
N TYR A 585 34.52 -17.12 -30.78
CA TYR A 585 34.63 -15.76 -30.25
C TYR A 585 35.99 -15.50 -29.60
N HIS A 586 36.43 -16.36 -28.67
CA HIS A 586 37.62 -16.11 -27.86
C HIS A 586 38.91 -16.72 -28.45
N GLN A 587 38.80 -17.72 -29.34
CA GLN A 587 39.92 -18.35 -30.08
C GLN A 587 41.09 -18.81 -29.19
N HIS A 588 40.81 -19.17 -27.94
CA HIS A 588 41.82 -19.56 -26.96
C HIS A 588 42.24 -21.03 -27.18
N ILE A 589 43.22 -21.24 -28.05
CA ILE A 589 43.74 -22.58 -28.42
C ILE A 589 44.12 -23.47 -27.21
N PRO A 590 44.69 -22.96 -26.10
CA PRO A 590 45.02 -23.81 -24.96
C PRO A 590 43.82 -24.58 -24.38
N LEU A 591 42.60 -24.04 -24.50
CA LEU A 591 41.37 -24.75 -24.12
C LEU A 591 41.24 -26.09 -24.83
N VAL A 592 41.43 -26.10 -26.15
CA VAL A 592 41.32 -27.32 -26.99
C VAL A 592 42.37 -28.35 -26.58
N LYS A 593 43.59 -27.89 -26.28
CA LYS A 593 44.68 -28.77 -25.84
C LYS A 593 44.33 -29.49 -24.53
N GLU A 594 43.80 -28.76 -23.55
CA GLU A 594 43.42 -29.34 -22.26
C GLU A 594 42.20 -30.27 -22.39
N ILE A 595 41.21 -29.93 -23.23
CA ILE A 595 40.09 -30.83 -23.54
C ILE A 595 40.62 -32.17 -24.10
N VAL A 596 41.52 -32.13 -25.09
CA VAL A 596 42.14 -33.36 -25.65
C VAL A 596 42.91 -34.14 -24.58
N CYS A 597 43.63 -33.44 -23.69
CA CYS A 597 44.37 -34.04 -22.59
C CYS A 597 43.44 -34.78 -21.62
N VAL A 598 42.32 -34.16 -21.22
CA VAL A 598 41.32 -34.77 -20.35
C VAL A 598 40.68 -35.99 -21.01
N CYS A 599 40.27 -35.88 -22.27
CA CYS A 599 39.74 -37.01 -23.05
C CYS A 599 40.71 -38.18 -23.16
N SER A 600 42.02 -37.92 -23.18
CA SER A 600 43.04 -38.98 -23.26
C SER A 600 43.26 -39.75 -21.94
N LYS A 601 42.80 -39.19 -20.82
CA LYS A 601 42.98 -39.74 -19.47
C LYS A 601 41.76 -40.53 -18.98
N MET A 602 40.66 -40.47 -19.71
CA MET A 602 39.49 -41.37 -19.59
C MET A 602 39.76 -42.65 -20.37
#